data_AF-A0A6A7C6L4-F1
#
_entry.id   AF-A0A6A7C6L4-F1
#
_cell.length_a   1.000
_cell.length_b   1.000
_cell.length_c   1.000
_cell.angle_alpha   90.00
_cell.angle_beta   90.00
_cell.angle_gamma   90.00
#
_symmetry.space_group_name_H-M   'P 1'
#
loop_
_entity.id
_entity.type
_entity.pdbx_description
1 polymer ?
#
loop_
_entity_poly.entity_id
_entity_poly.type
_entity_poly.pdbx_seq_one_letter_code
_entity_poly.pdbx_strand_id
1 'polypeptide(L)'
;MSSVDQRSSSPAERYILHDNESIRIIKHLDPEILELTKTIPGSELTHVDPTDPVPLPDGFAASFNDLLRGDVLHELAGMTVVSLGTRYVVRISSSLDQDYIDNMKYIHDTLPSFPTPRCLGVIATDLRTYLFMTRAEGKTLESTWPYLSIADKVSVQKQLEAVLQPLRDLRFDREQHSLGSFGSGLCKDVRRKERVSESRIWSEDEFNDFLCFSGEKKRTQWMEMIRTAMGDGSHRIVATHGDLHPRNIMVTYDGTGAEGVKEGSVRVSALIDWDAAGWYPEHWEFVKALGTTTPRGLLRDWINYIPYAAIGRYVPEYGLDCVLDRWLG
;
A
#
# COMPACT_ATOMS: atom_id res chain seq x y z
N MET A 1 -7.85 -45.89 13.36
CA MET A 1 -6.40 -45.62 13.45
C MET A 1 -6.18 -44.18 13.03
N SER A 2 -5.41 -43.49 13.87
CA SER A 2 -5.25 -42.05 13.98
C SER A 2 -4.37 -41.44 12.88
N SER A 3 -4.72 -40.25 12.39
CA SER A 3 -3.77 -39.15 12.07
C SER A 3 -4.58 -37.86 11.89
N VAL A 4 -4.98 -37.20 12.98
CA VAL A 4 -4.23 -36.12 13.66
C VAL A 4 -4.12 -34.86 12.81
N ASP A 5 -4.91 -33.88 13.23
CA ASP A 5 -4.77 -32.44 13.08
C ASP A 5 -3.42 -31.96 12.53
N GLN A 6 -3.46 -31.38 11.33
CA GLN A 6 -2.46 -30.38 10.94
C GLN A 6 -2.74 -29.11 11.73
N ARG A 7 -1.89 -28.96 12.74
CA ARG A 7 -1.90 -27.97 13.82
C ARG A 7 -2.14 -26.54 13.34
N SER A 8 -3.11 -25.91 13.99
CA SER A 8 -3.15 -24.48 14.24
C SER A 8 -1.92 -24.07 15.07
N SER A 9 -0.79 -23.81 14.42
CA SER A 9 0.28 -23.04 15.06
C SER A 9 -0.21 -21.61 15.22
N SER A 10 -0.01 -20.99 16.38
CA SER A 10 -0.36 -19.56 16.54
C SER A 10 0.41 -18.73 15.50
N PRO A 11 -0.12 -17.60 15.00
CA PRO A 11 0.62 -16.75 14.06
C PRO A 11 2.04 -16.40 14.56
N ALA A 12 2.21 -16.32 15.88
CA ALA A 12 3.49 -16.10 16.54
C ALA A 12 4.52 -17.21 16.31
N GLU A 13 4.13 -18.45 16.00
CA GLU A 13 5.05 -19.56 15.73
C GLU A 13 5.57 -19.59 14.30
N ARG A 14 4.89 -18.92 13.36
CA ARG A 14 5.22 -18.94 11.92
C ARG A 14 6.36 -17.99 11.54
N TYR A 15 6.61 -16.97 12.37
CA TYR A 15 7.49 -15.85 12.06
C TYR A 15 8.63 -15.66 13.07
N ILE A 16 8.91 -16.69 13.87
CA ILE A 16 9.96 -16.69 14.89
C ILE A 16 11.34 -16.59 14.21
N LEU A 17 12.17 -15.67 14.69
CA LEU A 17 13.61 -15.67 14.44
C LEU A 17 14.32 -16.62 15.41
N HIS A 18 15.20 -17.48 14.90
CA HIS A 18 16.05 -18.30 15.75
C HIS A 18 17.41 -17.62 16.01
N ASP A 19 17.99 -17.79 17.19
CA ASP A 19 19.26 -17.14 17.58
C ASP A 19 20.44 -17.48 16.64
N ASN A 20 20.36 -18.59 15.91
CA ASN A 20 21.37 -19.03 14.94
C ASN A 20 21.15 -18.47 13.53
N GLU A 21 20.07 -17.71 13.29
CA GLU A 21 19.84 -17.04 12.02
C GLU A 21 20.71 -15.79 11.89
N SER A 22 20.97 -15.41 10.65
CA SER A 22 21.57 -14.13 10.31
C SER A 22 20.52 -13.22 9.67
N ILE A 23 20.68 -11.92 9.88
CA ILE A 23 19.82 -10.92 9.27
C ILE A 23 20.63 -10.00 8.36
N ARG A 24 20.02 -9.55 7.27
CA ARG A 24 20.48 -8.43 6.46
C ARG A 24 19.71 -7.19 6.84
N ILE A 25 20.41 -6.07 7.01
CA ILE A 25 19.80 -4.78 7.32
C ILE A 25 19.60 -4.04 6.00
N ILE A 26 18.43 -4.19 5.40
CA ILE A 26 18.12 -3.51 4.14
C ILE A 26 17.99 -1.99 4.39
N LYS A 27 17.45 -1.60 5.53
CA LYS A 27 17.37 -0.22 5.99
C LYS A 27 17.53 -0.16 7.50
N HIS A 28 18.40 0.72 7.99
CA HIS A 28 18.66 0.86 9.42
C HIS A 28 17.36 1.08 10.21
N LEU A 29 17.31 0.41 11.37
CA LEU A 29 16.21 0.53 12.31
C LEU A 29 16.27 1.89 13.01
N ASP A 30 15.14 2.56 13.08
CA ASP A 30 14.94 3.78 13.85
C ASP A 30 15.20 3.48 15.34
N PRO A 31 15.80 4.43 16.11
CA PRO A 31 16.05 4.25 17.53
C PRO A 31 14.85 3.76 18.35
N GLU A 32 13.63 4.18 17.98
CA GLU A 32 12.40 3.74 18.66
C GLU A 32 12.15 2.22 18.49
N ILE A 33 12.53 1.64 17.35
CA ILE A 33 12.42 0.19 17.10
C ILE A 33 13.53 -0.58 17.81
N LEU A 34 14.75 -0.02 17.85
CA LEU A 34 15.86 -0.61 18.59
C LEU A 34 15.57 -0.70 20.10
N GLU A 35 14.92 0.32 20.66
CA GLU A 35 14.47 0.31 22.06
C GLU A 35 13.44 -0.80 22.33
N LEU A 36 12.47 -0.99 21.43
CA LEU A 36 11.46 -2.06 21.57
C LEU A 36 12.07 -3.45 21.54
N THR A 37 13.12 -3.65 20.73
CA THR A 37 13.84 -4.93 20.66
C THR A 37 14.83 -5.12 21.81
N LYS A 38 14.88 -4.19 22.78
CA LYS A 38 15.81 -4.17 23.91
C LYS A 38 17.27 -4.25 23.46
N THR A 39 17.55 -3.77 22.24
CA THR A 39 18.88 -3.74 21.67
C THR A 39 19.61 -2.52 22.22
N ILE A 40 20.82 -2.70 22.76
CA ILE A 40 21.61 -1.60 23.33
C ILE A 40 21.99 -0.62 22.21
N PRO A 41 21.86 0.71 22.40
CA PRO A 41 22.34 1.70 21.45
C PRO A 41 23.85 1.51 21.16
N GLY A 42 24.22 1.40 19.88
CA GLY A 42 25.60 1.11 19.45
C GLY A 42 25.89 -0.37 19.16
N SER A 43 24.86 -1.22 19.06
CA SER A 43 25.00 -2.59 18.55
C SER A 43 25.43 -2.62 17.08
N GLU A 44 25.97 -3.75 16.61
CA GLU A 44 26.40 -3.96 15.22
C GLU A 44 25.30 -3.61 14.20
N LEU A 45 24.02 -3.54 14.60
CA LEU A 45 22.91 -3.17 13.72
C LEU A 45 22.87 -1.69 13.29
N THR A 46 23.64 -0.79 13.92
CA THR A 46 23.63 0.65 13.57
C THR A 46 24.67 1.06 12.54
N HIS A 47 25.66 0.20 12.24
CA HIS A 47 26.83 0.58 11.42
C HIS A 47 27.25 -0.44 10.34
N VAL A 48 26.44 -1.46 10.07
CA VAL A 48 26.78 -2.48 9.05
C VAL A 48 26.27 -2.08 7.66
N ASP A 49 27.09 -2.38 6.65
CA ASP A 49 26.80 -2.23 5.23
C ASP A 49 25.51 -3.01 4.86
N PRO A 50 24.51 -2.40 4.20
CA PRO A 50 23.17 -2.96 3.99
C PRO A 50 23.02 -4.31 3.25
N THR A 51 24.10 -5.04 2.96
CA THR A 51 24.07 -6.28 2.17
C THR A 51 24.66 -7.51 2.86
N ASP A 52 25.51 -7.35 3.88
CA ASP A 52 26.16 -8.50 4.51
C ASP A 52 25.28 -9.12 5.60
N PRO A 53 25.10 -10.46 5.62
CA PRO A 53 24.42 -11.13 6.73
C PRO A 53 25.19 -10.90 8.03
N VAL A 54 24.50 -10.38 9.04
CA VAL A 54 25.04 -10.13 10.38
C VAL A 54 24.44 -11.15 11.33
N PRO A 55 25.22 -11.74 12.25
CA PRO A 55 24.65 -12.50 13.35
C PRO A 55 23.69 -11.62 14.16
N LEU A 56 22.63 -12.24 14.69
CA LEU A 56 21.70 -11.54 15.57
C LEU A 56 22.43 -11.13 16.86
N PRO A 57 22.28 -9.87 17.33
CA PRO A 57 22.78 -9.50 18.65
C PRO A 57 22.15 -10.37 19.74
N ASP A 58 22.92 -10.66 20.79
CA ASP A 58 22.45 -11.48 21.91
C ASP A 58 21.11 -10.95 22.46
N GLY A 59 20.11 -11.81 22.52
CA GLY A 59 18.77 -11.49 23.03
C GLY A 59 17.86 -10.73 22.06
N PHE A 60 18.33 -10.36 20.86
CA PHE A 60 17.50 -9.74 19.83
C PHE A 60 16.36 -10.67 19.41
N ALA A 61 16.67 -11.94 19.07
CA ALA A 61 15.66 -12.87 18.57
C ALA A 61 14.56 -13.08 19.61
N ALA A 62 14.92 -13.35 20.87
CA ALA A 62 13.97 -13.50 21.97
C ALA A 62 13.05 -12.27 22.14
N SER A 63 13.63 -11.06 22.16
CA SER A 63 12.87 -9.81 22.32
C SER A 63 11.99 -9.53 21.11
N PHE A 64 12.50 -9.73 19.91
CA PHE A 64 11.76 -9.55 18.67
C PHE A 64 10.59 -10.54 18.56
N ASN A 65 10.82 -11.81 18.89
CA ASN A 65 9.79 -12.83 18.88
C ASN A 65 8.68 -12.55 19.90
N ASP A 66 9.01 -11.94 21.04
CA ASP A 66 8.01 -11.48 22.00
C ASP A 66 7.13 -10.37 21.42
N LEU A 67 7.72 -9.41 20.70
CA LEU A 67 6.97 -8.37 20.00
C LEU A 67 6.04 -8.96 18.91
N LEU A 68 6.48 -10.02 18.22
CA LEU A 68 5.67 -10.71 17.21
C LEU A 68 4.46 -11.47 17.77
N ARG A 69 4.31 -11.56 19.10
CA ARG A 69 3.11 -12.10 19.75
C ARG A 69 1.94 -11.10 19.81
N GLY A 70 2.13 -9.89 19.31
CA GLY A 70 1.06 -8.91 19.18
C GLY A 70 -0.08 -9.36 18.25
N ASP A 71 -1.14 -8.55 18.19
CA ASP A 71 -2.31 -8.86 17.38
C ASP A 71 -1.97 -8.87 15.88
N VAL A 72 -2.43 -9.88 15.17
CA VAL A 72 -2.44 -9.89 13.71
C VAL A 72 -3.53 -8.93 13.24
N LEU A 73 -3.12 -7.81 12.67
CA LEU A 73 -4.03 -6.77 12.18
C LEU A 73 -4.55 -7.09 10.77
N HIS A 74 -3.73 -7.76 9.96
CA HIS A 74 -4.06 -8.12 8.59
C HIS A 74 -3.24 -9.33 8.11
N GLU A 75 -3.84 -10.18 7.29
CA GLU A 75 -3.15 -11.27 6.60
C GLU A 75 -3.76 -11.46 5.20
N LEU A 76 -2.92 -11.33 4.17
CA LEU A 76 -3.34 -11.49 2.77
C LEU A 76 -2.15 -11.90 1.90
N ALA A 77 -2.38 -12.87 1.00
CA ALA A 77 -1.43 -13.28 -0.04
C ALA A 77 0.02 -13.57 0.46
N GLY A 78 0.16 -14.12 1.67
CA GLY A 78 1.47 -14.42 2.27
C GLY A 78 2.16 -13.24 2.94
N MET A 79 1.50 -12.09 3.02
CA MET A 79 1.87 -10.95 3.85
C MET A 79 1.05 -10.93 5.14
N THR A 80 1.70 -10.62 6.25
CA THR A 80 1.06 -10.45 7.57
C THR A 80 1.49 -9.13 8.19
N VAL A 81 0.53 -8.38 8.75
CA VAL A 81 0.80 -7.19 9.56
C VAL A 81 0.54 -7.50 11.02
N VAL A 82 1.57 -7.39 11.85
CA VAL A 82 1.50 -7.64 13.29
C VAL A 82 1.68 -6.32 14.03
N SER A 83 0.86 -6.07 15.06
CA SER A 83 1.02 -4.91 15.92
C SER A 83 2.24 -5.05 16.84
N LEU A 84 3.05 -4.01 16.93
CA LEU A 84 4.12 -3.89 17.91
C LEU A 84 3.72 -2.82 18.93
N GLY A 85 2.91 -3.23 19.90
CA GLY A 85 2.26 -2.32 20.84
C GLY A 85 1.19 -1.44 20.16
N THR A 86 1.05 -0.21 20.65
CA THR A 86 0.00 0.73 20.18
C THR A 86 0.45 1.67 19.08
N ARG A 87 1.78 1.82 18.87
CA ARG A 87 2.35 2.86 18.01
C ARG A 87 3.00 2.35 16.73
N TYR A 88 3.31 1.05 16.66
CA TYR A 88 4.08 0.50 15.55
C TYR A 88 3.45 -0.79 15.04
N VAL A 89 3.79 -1.14 13.82
CA VAL A 89 3.47 -2.44 13.21
C VAL A 89 4.69 -2.96 12.45
N VAL A 90 4.73 -4.26 12.25
CA VAL A 90 5.66 -4.91 11.33
C VAL A 90 4.87 -5.61 10.23
N ARG A 91 5.22 -5.30 8.98
CA ARG A 91 4.76 -6.02 7.79
C ARG A 91 5.78 -7.12 7.49
N ILE A 92 5.31 -8.35 7.47
CA ILE A 92 6.10 -9.56 7.27
C ILE A 92 5.69 -10.17 5.94
N SER A 93 6.64 -10.39 5.04
CA SER A 93 6.39 -10.98 3.72
C SER A 93 7.54 -11.88 3.27
N SER A 94 7.31 -12.73 2.28
CA SER A 94 8.37 -13.56 1.68
C SER A 94 9.37 -12.78 0.83
N SER A 95 8.97 -11.61 0.34
CA SER A 95 9.78 -10.72 -0.49
C SER A 95 9.48 -9.26 -0.16
N LEU A 96 10.46 -8.40 -0.38
CA LEU A 96 10.29 -6.96 -0.26
C LEU A 96 9.92 -6.37 -1.61
N ASP A 97 8.84 -5.60 -1.64
CA ASP A 97 8.61 -4.64 -2.72
C ASP A 97 9.26 -3.31 -2.33
N GLN A 98 10.35 -2.96 -3.00
CA GLN A 98 11.11 -1.75 -2.69
C GLN A 98 10.29 -0.48 -2.98
N ASP A 99 9.40 -0.52 -3.97
CA ASP A 99 8.55 0.61 -4.31
C ASP A 99 7.59 0.97 -3.17
N TYR A 100 7.16 0.01 -2.35
CA TYR A 100 6.36 0.30 -1.16
C TYR A 100 7.04 1.33 -0.25
N ILE A 101 8.33 1.10 0.02
CA ILE A 101 9.12 1.92 0.93
C ILE A 101 9.44 3.25 0.27
N ASP A 102 9.86 3.21 -0.99
CA ASP A 102 10.31 4.38 -1.72
C ASP A 102 9.15 5.34 -2.00
N ASN A 103 7.96 4.82 -2.32
CA ASN A 103 6.75 5.63 -2.51
C ASN A 103 6.34 6.33 -1.20
N MET A 104 6.29 5.60 -0.08
CA MET A 104 5.99 6.22 1.22
C MET A 104 7.02 7.28 1.59
N LYS A 105 8.31 7.01 1.34
CA LYS A 105 9.40 7.98 1.59
C LYS A 105 9.22 9.23 0.74
N TYR A 106 8.98 9.07 -0.57
CA TYR A 106 8.77 10.19 -1.48
C TYR A 106 7.65 11.11 -1.02
N ILE A 107 6.54 10.53 -0.56
CA ILE A 107 5.39 11.29 -0.05
C ILE A 107 5.75 12.03 1.23
N HIS A 108 6.44 11.41 2.18
CA HIS A 108 6.90 12.08 3.40
C HIS A 108 7.86 13.25 3.10
N ASP A 109 8.79 13.04 2.18
CA ASP A 109 9.80 14.04 1.82
C ASP A 109 9.15 15.23 1.07
N THR A 110 8.13 14.98 0.25
CA THR A 110 7.47 16.00 -0.58
C THR A 110 6.29 16.67 0.12
N LEU A 111 5.55 15.91 0.94
CA LEU A 111 4.35 16.33 1.66
C LEU A 111 4.43 15.89 3.13
N PRO A 112 5.21 16.57 4.00
CA PRO A 112 5.46 16.13 5.38
C PRO A 112 4.21 16.02 6.27
N SER A 113 3.11 16.69 5.91
CA SER A 113 1.83 16.63 6.62
C SER A 113 0.86 15.59 6.02
N PHE A 114 1.26 14.85 4.98
CA PHE A 114 0.42 13.84 4.37
C PHE A 114 0.20 12.67 5.37
N PRO A 115 -1.05 12.25 5.61
CA PRO A 115 -1.34 11.23 6.60
C PRO A 115 -1.03 9.83 6.06
N THR A 116 0.23 9.39 6.18
CA THR A 116 0.69 8.06 5.74
C THR A 116 1.71 7.47 6.74
N PRO A 117 1.78 6.15 6.92
CA PRO A 117 2.80 5.52 7.76
C PRO A 117 4.23 5.90 7.36
N ARG A 118 5.11 6.00 8.35
CA ARG A 118 6.56 6.17 8.16
C ARG A 118 7.25 4.82 8.23
N CYS A 119 8.14 4.54 7.28
CA CYS A 119 9.07 3.42 7.35
C CYS A 119 10.14 3.69 8.43
N LEU A 120 10.25 2.80 9.40
CA LEU A 120 11.16 2.87 10.55
C LEU A 120 12.31 1.86 10.46
N GLY A 121 12.47 1.17 9.33
CA GLY A 121 13.58 0.26 9.09
C GLY A 121 13.12 -1.07 8.50
N VAL A 122 14.09 -1.82 7.96
CA VAL A 122 13.85 -3.08 7.26
C VAL A 122 14.98 -4.04 7.55
N ILE A 123 14.62 -5.22 8.03
CA ILE A 123 15.53 -6.35 8.14
C ILE A 123 14.99 -7.53 7.32
N ALA A 124 15.88 -8.39 6.86
CA ALA A 124 15.49 -9.59 6.14
C ALA A 124 16.31 -10.78 6.60
N THR A 125 15.67 -11.94 6.64
CA THR A 125 16.33 -13.25 6.65
C THR A 125 16.33 -13.81 5.23
N ASP A 126 16.78 -15.04 5.07
CA ASP A 126 16.67 -15.76 3.78
C ASP A 126 15.23 -16.12 3.41
N LEU A 127 14.31 -16.09 4.37
CA LEU A 127 12.92 -16.51 4.18
C LEU A 127 11.92 -15.37 4.18
N ARG A 128 12.25 -14.25 4.84
CA ARG A 128 11.29 -13.20 5.16
C ARG A 128 11.92 -11.82 5.15
N THR A 129 11.11 -10.83 4.82
CA THR A 129 11.38 -9.42 5.10
C THR A 129 10.46 -8.94 6.21
N TYR A 130 11.02 -8.14 7.11
CA TYR A 130 10.32 -7.46 8.20
C TYR A 130 10.47 -5.95 8.00
N LEU A 131 9.38 -5.31 7.62
CA LEU A 131 9.32 -3.86 7.46
C LEU A 131 8.60 -3.24 8.66
N PHE A 132 9.34 -2.45 9.42
CA PHE A 132 8.83 -1.72 10.57
C PHE A 132 8.26 -0.37 10.13
N MET A 133 7.10 -0.02 10.67
CA MET A 133 6.46 1.26 10.36
C MET A 133 5.65 1.78 11.53
N THR A 134 5.37 3.09 11.52
CA THR A 134 4.39 3.68 12.43
C THR A 134 3.00 3.12 12.15
N ARG A 135 2.23 2.84 13.19
CA ARG A 135 0.86 2.35 13.09
C ARG A 135 -0.08 3.50 12.73
N ALA A 136 -0.85 3.34 11.66
CA ALA A 136 -1.98 4.22 11.40
C ALA A 136 -3.07 4.03 12.46
N GLU A 137 -3.57 5.14 13.01
CA GLU A 137 -4.56 5.09 14.09
C GLU A 137 -5.94 4.70 13.58
N GLY A 138 -6.70 3.98 14.41
CA GLY A 138 -8.11 3.68 14.16
C GLY A 138 -8.35 2.34 13.45
N LYS A 139 -9.41 2.30 12.64
CA LYS A 139 -9.87 1.10 11.90
C LYS A 139 -9.93 1.39 10.41
N THR A 140 -9.92 0.35 9.59
CA THR A 140 -10.13 0.53 8.15
C THR A 140 -11.53 1.09 7.88
N LEU A 141 -11.64 1.95 6.87
CA LEU A 141 -12.91 2.47 6.41
C LEU A 141 -13.80 1.32 5.94
N GLU A 142 -13.24 0.29 5.31
CA GLU A 142 -13.96 -0.93 4.93
C GLU A 142 -14.72 -1.57 6.10
N SER A 143 -14.07 -1.74 7.25
CA SER A 143 -14.67 -2.37 8.42
C SER A 143 -15.77 -1.53 9.09
N THR A 144 -15.71 -0.21 8.89
CA THR A 144 -16.60 0.77 9.53
C THR A 144 -17.73 1.23 8.61
N TRP A 145 -17.52 1.18 7.29
CA TRP A 145 -18.45 1.62 6.24
C TRP A 145 -19.91 1.14 6.39
N PRO A 146 -20.18 -0.13 6.79
CA PRO A 146 -21.56 -0.61 6.93
C PRO A 146 -22.35 0.12 8.02
N TYR A 147 -21.65 0.73 8.97
CA TYR A 147 -22.20 1.36 10.17
C TYR A 147 -22.20 2.89 10.07
N LEU A 148 -21.64 3.47 9.00
CA LEU A 148 -21.59 4.91 8.81
C LEU A 148 -22.94 5.45 8.33
N SER A 149 -23.36 6.58 8.93
CA SER A 149 -24.49 7.35 8.43
C SER A 149 -24.16 7.97 7.05
N ILE A 150 -25.19 8.47 6.35
CA ILE A 150 -24.98 9.19 5.09
C ILE A 150 -24.10 10.43 5.33
N ALA A 151 -24.33 11.17 6.42
CA ALA A 151 -23.53 12.34 6.75
C ALA A 151 -22.07 11.99 7.04
N ASP A 152 -21.80 10.88 7.72
CA ASP A 152 -20.44 10.39 7.95
C ASP A 152 -19.74 10.03 6.63
N LYS A 153 -20.44 9.34 5.72
CA LYS A 153 -19.90 8.98 4.41
C LYS A 153 -19.58 10.23 3.57
N VAL A 154 -20.45 11.24 3.59
CA VAL A 154 -20.20 12.54 2.96
C VAL A 154 -19.03 13.28 3.62
N SER A 155 -18.92 13.21 4.95
CA SER A 155 -17.78 13.79 5.68
C SER A 155 -16.46 13.14 5.27
N VAL A 156 -16.42 11.80 5.23
CA VAL A 156 -15.25 11.04 4.77
C VAL A 156 -14.87 11.40 3.34
N GLN A 157 -15.85 11.47 2.42
CA GLN A 157 -15.60 11.90 1.04
C GLN A 157 -14.89 13.25 0.97
N LYS A 158 -15.40 14.27 1.68
CA LYS A 158 -14.80 15.62 1.71
C LYS A 158 -13.40 15.62 2.31
N GLN A 159 -13.17 14.82 3.35
CA GLN A 159 -11.85 14.68 3.96
C GLN A 159 -10.86 14.03 3.00
N LEU A 160 -11.27 12.99 2.26
CA LEU A 160 -10.44 12.37 1.24
C LEU A 160 -10.12 13.33 0.10
N GLU A 161 -11.08 14.15 -0.33
CA GLU A 161 -10.82 15.20 -1.32
C GLU A 161 -9.74 16.18 -0.82
N ALA A 162 -9.86 16.64 0.43
CA ALA A 162 -8.89 17.54 1.04
C ALA A 162 -7.50 16.90 1.23
N VAL A 163 -7.44 15.61 1.60
CA VAL A 163 -6.19 14.87 1.79
C VAL A 163 -5.51 14.58 0.46
N LEU A 164 -6.26 14.22 -0.59
CA LEU A 164 -5.70 13.87 -1.89
C LEU A 164 -5.29 15.10 -2.70
N GLN A 165 -5.93 16.26 -2.50
CA GLN A 165 -5.66 17.45 -3.33
C GLN A 165 -4.16 17.86 -3.33
N PRO A 166 -3.45 17.97 -2.19
CA PRO A 166 -2.02 18.30 -2.19
C PRO A 166 -1.16 17.28 -2.95
N LEU A 167 -1.52 15.99 -2.91
CA LEU A 167 -0.85 14.95 -3.70
C LEU A 167 -1.07 15.20 -5.19
N ARG A 168 -2.31 15.46 -5.59
CA ARG A 168 -2.69 15.70 -6.99
C ARG A 168 -2.09 16.99 -7.57
N ASP A 169 -1.78 17.96 -6.71
CA ASP A 169 -1.18 19.24 -7.08
C ASP A 169 0.35 19.19 -7.20
N LEU A 170 0.99 18.06 -6.86
CA LEU A 170 2.44 17.91 -7.05
C LEU A 170 2.82 18.13 -8.52
N ARG A 171 3.84 18.95 -8.75
CA ARG A 171 4.33 19.26 -10.10
C ARG A 171 5.06 18.06 -10.69
N PHE A 172 4.53 17.53 -11.78
CA PHE A 172 5.25 16.58 -12.61
C PHE A 172 6.34 17.30 -13.41
N ASP A 173 7.60 16.87 -13.26
CA ASP A 173 8.75 17.39 -14.01
C ASP A 173 9.27 16.30 -14.95
N ARG A 174 9.11 16.51 -16.26
CA ARG A 174 9.49 15.53 -17.29
C ARG A 174 10.99 15.31 -17.40
N GLU A 175 11.82 16.21 -16.87
CA GLU A 175 13.27 16.05 -16.84
C GLU A 175 13.72 15.14 -15.70
N GLN A 176 12.90 15.01 -14.66
CA GLN A 176 13.22 14.29 -13.43
C GLN A 176 12.41 13.02 -13.24
N HIS A 177 11.20 12.97 -13.80
CA HIS A 177 10.23 11.92 -13.53
C HIS A 177 9.78 11.23 -14.82
N SER A 178 9.75 9.90 -14.76
CA SER A 178 9.00 9.04 -15.67
C SER A 178 7.64 8.69 -15.04
N LEU A 179 6.70 8.15 -15.83
CA LEU A 179 5.50 7.52 -15.28
C LEU A 179 5.88 6.27 -14.47
N GLY A 180 5.02 5.89 -13.53
CA GLY A 180 5.23 4.75 -12.64
C GLY A 180 5.60 5.15 -11.22
N SER A 181 6.06 4.17 -10.44
CA SER A 181 6.50 4.32 -9.05
C SER A 181 7.36 5.57 -8.83
N PHE A 182 7.17 6.27 -7.70
CA PHE A 182 7.99 7.44 -7.36
C PHE A 182 9.46 7.06 -7.13
N GLY A 183 9.73 5.81 -6.72
CA GLY A 183 11.07 5.28 -6.55
C GLY A 183 11.65 4.76 -7.87
N SER A 184 11.19 3.60 -8.32
CA SER A 184 11.75 2.92 -9.49
C SER A 184 11.44 3.61 -10.83
N GLY A 185 10.35 4.39 -10.92
CA GLY A 185 9.84 4.93 -12.18
C GLY A 185 9.33 3.85 -13.14
N LEU A 186 8.98 2.67 -12.62
CA LEU A 186 8.36 1.58 -13.38
C LEU A 186 6.85 1.59 -13.15
N CYS A 187 6.09 1.41 -14.22
CA CYS A 187 4.64 1.35 -14.16
C CYS A 187 4.20 -0.02 -13.67
N LYS A 188 3.27 -0.02 -12.71
CA LYS A 188 2.61 -1.24 -12.24
C LYS A 188 1.16 -1.26 -12.67
N ASP A 189 0.71 -2.40 -13.16
CA ASP A 189 -0.69 -2.69 -13.38
C ASP A 189 -1.09 -3.95 -12.63
N VAL A 190 -1.68 -3.74 -11.46
CA VAL A 190 -2.21 -4.80 -10.61
C VAL A 190 -3.64 -5.12 -11.06
N ARG A 191 -3.79 -6.23 -11.78
CA ARG A 191 -5.08 -6.87 -12.13
C ARG A 191 -5.15 -8.25 -11.46
N ARG A 192 -5.50 -9.33 -12.17
CA ARG A 192 -5.39 -10.70 -11.62
C ARG A 192 -3.96 -11.13 -11.33
N LYS A 193 -3.01 -10.62 -12.10
CA LYS A 193 -1.57 -10.72 -11.84
C LYS A 193 -0.97 -9.34 -11.98
N GLU A 194 0.00 -9.03 -11.13
CA GLU A 194 0.79 -7.82 -11.29
C GLU A 194 1.62 -7.90 -12.57
N ARG A 195 1.62 -6.80 -13.32
CA ARG A 195 2.52 -6.56 -14.45
C ARG A 195 3.33 -5.31 -14.16
N VAL A 196 4.62 -5.38 -14.39
CA VAL A 196 5.55 -4.25 -14.22
C VAL A 196 6.17 -3.94 -15.58
N SER A 197 6.33 -2.66 -15.90
CA SER A 197 6.98 -2.27 -17.15
C SER A 197 8.46 -2.71 -17.14
N GLU A 198 8.94 -3.21 -18.29
CA GLU A 198 10.34 -3.65 -18.43
C GLU A 198 11.32 -2.47 -18.44
N SER A 199 10.82 -1.28 -18.75
CA SER A 199 11.58 -0.03 -18.83
C SER A 199 10.74 1.15 -18.34
N ARG A 200 11.41 2.30 -18.18
CA ARG A 200 10.75 3.57 -17.84
C ARG A 200 9.86 4.04 -18.99
N ILE A 201 8.69 4.54 -18.64
CA ILE A 201 7.65 5.06 -19.55
C ILE A 201 7.59 6.58 -19.39
N TRP A 202 7.59 7.33 -20.48
CA TRP A 202 7.71 8.79 -20.47
C TRP A 202 6.46 9.52 -20.97
N SER A 203 5.54 8.78 -21.60
CA SER A 203 4.30 9.31 -22.14
C SER A 203 3.10 8.43 -21.79
N GLU A 204 1.91 9.02 -21.81
CA GLU A 204 0.66 8.27 -21.68
C GLU A 204 0.45 7.32 -22.87
N ASP A 205 0.96 7.65 -24.06
CA ASP A 205 0.87 6.77 -25.24
C ASP A 205 1.64 5.45 -25.02
N GLU A 206 2.87 5.55 -24.49
CA GLU A 206 3.66 4.39 -24.06
C GLU A 206 3.02 3.66 -22.86
N PHE A 207 2.35 4.38 -21.95
CA PHE A 207 1.60 3.76 -20.86
C PHE A 207 0.41 2.94 -21.39
N ASN A 208 -0.32 3.46 -22.38
CA ASN A 208 -1.40 2.75 -23.05
C ASN A 208 -0.89 1.50 -23.79
N ASP A 209 0.29 1.58 -24.41
CA ASP A 209 0.98 0.41 -24.98
C ASP A 209 1.33 -0.62 -23.90
N PHE A 210 1.87 -0.16 -22.77
CA PHE A 210 2.14 -1.04 -21.63
C PHE A 210 0.86 -1.73 -21.12
N LEU A 211 -0.25 -1.01 -20.98
CA LEU A 211 -1.52 -1.61 -20.54
C LEU A 211 -1.99 -2.70 -21.50
N CYS A 212 -1.86 -2.51 -22.82
CA CYS A 212 -2.36 -3.43 -23.85
C CYS A 212 -1.42 -4.60 -24.14
N PHE A 213 -0.11 -4.37 -24.14
CA PHE A 213 0.86 -5.27 -24.76
C PHE A 213 1.90 -5.84 -23.80
N SER A 214 1.90 -5.47 -22.51
CA SER A 214 2.82 -6.05 -21.53
C SER A 214 2.43 -7.47 -21.10
N GLY A 215 3.44 -8.31 -20.89
CA GLY A 215 3.32 -9.69 -20.41
C GLY A 215 3.33 -10.75 -21.53
N GLU A 216 3.03 -12.00 -21.17
CA GLU A 216 3.18 -13.17 -22.04
C GLU A 216 2.13 -13.29 -23.17
N LYS A 217 1.13 -12.38 -23.21
CA LYS A 217 0.02 -12.45 -24.17
C LYS A 217 0.43 -11.75 -25.47
N LYS A 218 0.42 -12.49 -26.58
CA LYS A 218 0.77 -12.00 -27.93
C LYS A 218 -0.11 -10.80 -28.32
N ARG A 219 0.48 -9.85 -29.07
CA ARG A 219 -0.25 -8.74 -29.74
C ARG A 219 -1.34 -9.34 -30.64
N THR A 220 -2.61 -9.06 -30.34
CA THR A 220 -3.77 -9.54 -31.11
C THR A 220 -4.50 -8.37 -31.77
N GLN A 221 -5.26 -8.63 -32.84
CA GLN A 221 -6.12 -7.62 -33.48
C GLN A 221 -7.13 -7.00 -32.50
N TRP A 222 -7.59 -7.77 -31.50
CA TRP A 222 -8.45 -7.25 -30.43
C TRP A 222 -7.73 -6.22 -29.55
N MET A 223 -6.47 -6.48 -29.18
CA MET A 223 -5.68 -5.50 -28.41
C MET A 223 -5.36 -4.26 -29.22
N GLU A 224 -5.07 -4.39 -30.51
CA GLU A 224 -4.87 -3.23 -31.41
C GLU A 224 -6.13 -2.37 -31.49
N MET A 225 -7.31 -3.00 -31.57
CA MET A 225 -8.59 -2.29 -31.58
C MET A 225 -8.83 -1.53 -30.26
N ILE A 226 -8.59 -2.18 -29.11
CA ILE A 226 -8.72 -1.51 -27.80
C ILE A 226 -7.73 -0.36 -27.69
N ARG A 227 -6.48 -0.58 -28.09
CA ARG A 227 -5.42 0.44 -28.06
C ARG A 227 -5.75 1.65 -28.93
N THR A 228 -6.36 1.43 -30.10
CA THR A 228 -6.83 2.50 -31.01
C THR A 228 -8.00 3.30 -30.41
N ALA A 229 -8.76 2.69 -29.50
CA ALA A 229 -9.85 3.36 -28.79
C ALA A 229 -9.39 4.13 -27.54
N MET A 230 -8.14 3.95 -27.10
CA MET A 230 -7.55 4.75 -26.01
C MET A 230 -7.22 6.16 -26.49
N GLY A 231 -7.16 7.10 -25.55
CA GLY A 231 -6.85 8.51 -25.83
C GLY A 231 -5.48 8.73 -26.46
N ASP A 232 -5.30 9.93 -27.02
CA ASP A 232 -4.09 10.39 -27.71
C ASP A 232 -2.93 10.81 -26.79
N GLY A 233 -3.04 10.51 -25.49
CA GLY A 233 -2.01 10.83 -24.51
C GLY A 233 -2.05 12.28 -23.99
N SER A 234 -3.21 12.94 -24.07
CA SER A 234 -3.40 14.35 -23.68
C SER A 234 -3.69 14.57 -22.18
N HIS A 235 -3.82 13.51 -21.37
CA HIS A 235 -4.08 13.68 -19.94
C HIS A 235 -2.86 14.25 -19.22
N ARG A 236 -3.14 15.01 -18.15
CA ARG A 236 -2.09 15.45 -17.24
C ARG A 236 -1.49 14.23 -16.51
N ILE A 237 -0.19 14.27 -16.26
CA ILE A 237 0.48 13.31 -15.38
C ILE A 237 0.53 13.91 -13.98
N VAL A 238 0.06 13.14 -13.00
CA VAL A 238 -0.14 13.56 -11.61
C VAL A 238 0.23 12.44 -10.66
N ALA A 239 0.52 12.77 -9.40
CA ALA A 239 0.78 11.78 -8.38
C ALA A 239 -0.52 11.07 -7.99
N THR A 240 -0.45 9.75 -7.87
CA THR A 240 -1.59 8.87 -7.58
C THR A 240 -1.21 7.87 -6.49
N HIS A 241 -2.19 7.46 -5.70
CA HIS A 241 -2.10 6.31 -4.81
C HIS A 241 -2.20 4.99 -5.58
N GLY A 242 -3.05 4.93 -6.61
CA GLY A 242 -3.17 3.76 -7.49
C GLY A 242 -3.94 2.55 -6.92
N ASP A 243 -4.39 2.62 -5.66
CA ASP A 243 -5.25 1.60 -5.00
C ASP A 243 -6.13 2.24 -3.91
N LEU A 244 -6.88 3.29 -4.26
CA LEU A 244 -7.78 4.00 -3.35
C LEU A 244 -9.05 3.19 -3.06
N HIS A 245 -8.91 2.16 -2.23
CA HIS A 245 -9.98 1.29 -1.73
C HIS A 245 -10.25 1.54 -0.24
N PRO A 246 -11.50 1.36 0.28
CA PRO A 246 -11.80 1.53 1.71
C PRO A 246 -10.94 0.71 2.68
N ARG A 247 -10.34 -0.40 2.23
CA ARG A 247 -9.40 -1.19 3.04
C ARG A 247 -8.08 -0.46 3.32
N ASN A 248 -7.71 0.49 2.45
CA ASN A 248 -6.49 1.27 2.48
C ASN A 248 -6.68 2.67 3.10
N ILE A 249 -7.87 2.94 3.63
CA ILE A 249 -8.22 4.20 4.29
C ILE A 249 -8.44 3.90 5.76
N MET A 250 -7.75 4.62 6.63
CA MET A 250 -7.89 4.49 8.09
C MET A 250 -8.75 5.63 8.63
N VAL A 251 -9.63 5.31 9.58
CA VAL A 251 -10.50 6.28 10.24
C VAL A 251 -10.51 6.14 11.75
N THR A 252 -10.62 7.26 12.43
CA THR A 252 -10.88 7.39 13.87
C THR A 252 -12.25 8.04 14.10
N TYR A 253 -12.71 8.02 15.34
CA TYR A 253 -13.95 8.68 15.77
C TYR A 253 -13.62 9.72 16.83
N ASP A 254 -14.06 10.96 16.62
CA ASP A 254 -13.96 12.04 17.60
C ASP A 254 -14.98 11.83 18.73
N GLY A 255 -14.49 11.45 19.91
CA GLY A 255 -15.31 11.26 21.11
C GLY A 255 -14.96 9.97 21.85
N THR A 256 -14.54 10.11 23.10
CA THR A 256 -14.20 9.00 23.99
C THR A 256 -15.46 8.29 24.52
N GLY A 257 -15.61 7.00 24.21
CA GLY A 257 -16.29 6.05 25.09
C GLY A 257 -17.77 5.76 24.80
N ALA A 258 -18.05 4.46 24.59
CA ALA A 258 -19.24 3.65 24.88
C ALA A 258 -20.69 4.15 24.66
N GLU A 259 -20.99 5.43 24.48
CA GLU A 259 -22.35 5.91 24.23
C GLU A 259 -22.37 7.00 23.15
N GLY A 260 -22.86 6.62 21.97
CA GLY A 260 -23.22 7.53 20.89
C GLY A 260 -22.04 8.05 20.06
N VAL A 261 -21.70 7.35 18.98
CA VAL A 261 -20.98 7.96 17.86
C VAL A 261 -21.82 9.14 17.40
N LYS A 262 -21.34 10.37 17.61
CA LYS A 262 -22.02 11.56 17.11
C LYS A 262 -21.87 11.57 15.59
N GLU A 263 -22.97 11.81 14.89
CA GLU A 263 -22.95 12.05 13.46
C GLU A 263 -21.92 13.14 13.12
N GLY A 264 -21.04 12.86 12.15
CA GLY A 264 -19.95 13.75 11.77
C GLY A 264 -18.66 13.59 12.58
N SER A 265 -18.53 12.58 13.44
CA SER A 265 -17.30 12.37 14.23
C SER A 265 -16.23 11.54 13.52
N VAL A 266 -16.51 10.97 12.34
CA VAL A 266 -15.54 10.13 11.62
C VAL A 266 -14.45 11.00 11.02
N ARG A 267 -13.18 10.69 11.32
CA ARG A 267 -12.03 11.38 10.74
C ARG A 267 -11.09 10.42 10.00
N VAL A 268 -10.69 10.80 8.80
CA VAL A 268 -9.64 10.10 8.05
C VAL A 268 -8.31 10.34 8.77
N SER A 269 -7.67 9.27 9.23
CA SER A 269 -6.43 9.31 10.00
C SER A 269 -5.20 8.97 9.18
N ALA A 270 -5.33 8.11 8.16
CA ALA A 270 -4.23 7.76 7.25
C ALA A 270 -4.72 7.13 5.94
N LEU A 271 -3.88 7.23 4.91
CA LEU A 271 -3.88 6.35 3.73
C LEU A 271 -2.69 5.39 3.83
N ILE A 272 -2.95 4.12 3.58
CA ILE A 272 -1.96 3.03 3.67
C ILE A 272 -1.88 2.28 2.34
N ASP A 273 -0.89 1.40 2.19
CA ASP A 273 -0.73 0.53 1.02
C ASP A 273 -0.35 1.26 -0.28
N TRP A 274 0.83 1.89 -0.29
CA TRP A 274 1.37 2.68 -1.40
C TRP A 274 2.15 1.86 -2.45
N ASP A 275 1.95 0.54 -2.52
CA ASP A 275 2.65 -0.38 -3.43
C ASP A 275 2.48 0.02 -4.92
N ALA A 276 1.27 0.48 -5.27
CA ALA A 276 0.86 0.84 -6.63
C ALA A 276 0.96 2.35 -6.93
N ALA A 277 1.49 3.13 -5.99
CA ALA A 277 1.55 4.58 -6.11
C ALA A 277 2.59 5.04 -7.13
N GLY A 278 2.45 6.27 -7.60
CA GLY A 278 3.37 6.83 -8.58
C GLY A 278 2.80 7.97 -9.41
N TRP A 279 3.56 8.39 -10.42
CA TRP A 279 3.16 9.34 -11.44
C TRP A 279 2.40 8.64 -12.57
N TYR A 280 1.11 8.94 -12.72
CA TYR A 280 0.25 8.32 -13.73
C TYR A 280 -0.65 9.35 -14.39
N PRO A 281 -1.27 9.03 -15.55
CA PRO A 281 -2.33 9.86 -16.13
C PRO A 281 -3.43 10.14 -15.11
N GLU A 282 -3.98 11.36 -15.13
CA GLU A 282 -4.94 11.80 -14.10
C GLU A 282 -6.19 10.91 -13.97
N HIS A 283 -6.57 10.20 -15.03
CA HIS A 283 -7.67 9.25 -15.01
C HIS A 283 -7.39 7.98 -14.19
N TRP A 284 -6.12 7.63 -13.96
CA TRP A 284 -5.71 6.34 -13.43
C TRP A 284 -6.24 6.08 -12.02
N GLU A 285 -6.21 7.10 -11.15
CA GLU A 285 -6.77 6.98 -9.79
C GLU A 285 -8.26 6.65 -9.82
N PHE A 286 -9.03 7.31 -10.70
CA PHE A 286 -10.45 7.00 -10.89
C PHE A 286 -10.66 5.56 -11.38
N VAL A 287 -9.89 5.13 -12.38
CA VAL A 287 -9.98 3.78 -12.94
C VAL A 287 -9.74 2.73 -11.84
N LYS A 288 -8.64 2.85 -11.07
CA LYS A 288 -8.31 1.87 -10.02
C LYS A 288 -9.26 1.95 -8.82
N ALA A 289 -9.70 3.14 -8.42
CA ALA A 289 -10.71 3.30 -7.36
C ALA A 289 -12.06 2.63 -7.72
N LEU A 290 -12.51 2.73 -8.98
CA LEU A 290 -13.73 2.02 -9.41
C LEU A 290 -13.51 0.53 -9.66
N GLY A 291 -12.34 0.12 -10.15
CA GLY A 291 -12.00 -1.29 -10.38
C GLY A 291 -12.10 -2.16 -9.12
N THR A 292 -11.97 -1.54 -7.95
CA THR A 292 -12.11 -2.23 -6.65
C THR A 292 -13.52 -2.14 -6.06
N THR A 293 -14.46 -1.46 -6.71
CA THR A 293 -15.87 -1.41 -6.27
C THR A 293 -16.59 -2.72 -6.60
N THR A 294 -17.51 -3.11 -5.72
CA THR A 294 -18.39 -4.28 -5.93
C THR A 294 -19.85 -3.82 -6.02
N PRO A 295 -20.64 -4.32 -6.99
CA PRO A 295 -22.07 -4.00 -7.06
C PRO A 295 -22.89 -4.64 -5.92
N ARG A 296 -22.27 -5.50 -5.11
CA ARG A 296 -22.90 -6.26 -4.03
C ARG A 296 -22.11 -6.14 -2.73
N GLY A 297 -22.74 -6.52 -1.63
CA GLY A 297 -22.09 -6.54 -0.32
C GLY A 297 -22.17 -5.21 0.42
N LEU A 298 -21.33 -5.09 1.45
CA LEU A 298 -21.40 -3.99 2.40
C LEU A 298 -20.84 -2.67 1.86
N LEU A 299 -19.96 -2.73 0.85
CA LEU A 299 -19.36 -1.55 0.20
C LEU A 299 -20.08 -1.13 -1.09
N ARG A 300 -21.26 -1.69 -1.40
CA ARG A 300 -21.94 -1.49 -2.69
C ARG A 300 -22.25 -0.03 -3.05
N ASP A 301 -22.37 0.83 -2.06
CA ASP A 301 -22.64 2.26 -2.23
C ASP A 301 -21.37 3.12 -2.19
N TRP A 302 -20.18 2.55 -1.97
CA TRP A 302 -18.88 3.25 -1.97
C TRP A 302 -18.67 4.10 -3.23
N ILE A 303 -19.11 3.59 -4.38
CA ILE A 303 -19.04 4.30 -5.68
C ILE A 303 -19.68 5.69 -5.63
N ASN A 304 -20.67 5.93 -4.76
CA ASN A 304 -21.31 7.23 -4.62
C ASN A 304 -20.48 8.25 -3.83
N TYR A 305 -19.46 7.79 -3.09
CA TYR A 305 -18.67 8.57 -2.15
C TYR A 305 -17.18 8.60 -2.50
N ILE A 306 -16.82 8.15 -3.71
CA ILE A 306 -15.47 8.35 -4.26
C ILE A 306 -15.18 9.87 -4.31
N PRO A 307 -13.95 10.32 -3.94
CA PRO A 307 -13.57 11.74 -3.87
C PRO A 307 -13.37 12.37 -5.26
N TYR A 308 -14.45 12.44 -6.05
CA TYR A 308 -14.42 12.87 -7.45
C TYR A 308 -13.93 14.31 -7.65
N ALA A 309 -14.05 15.19 -6.65
CA ALA A 309 -13.50 16.54 -6.77
C ALA A 309 -11.97 16.54 -6.90
N ALA A 310 -11.28 15.59 -6.25
CA ALA A 310 -9.82 15.48 -6.29
C ALA A 310 -9.31 14.58 -7.43
N ILE A 311 -10.03 13.49 -7.73
CA ILE A 311 -9.55 12.46 -8.68
C ILE A 311 -10.18 12.54 -10.07
N GLY A 312 -11.23 13.37 -10.25
CA GLY A 312 -11.96 13.51 -11.51
C GLY A 312 -12.92 12.35 -11.81
N ARG A 313 -13.56 12.39 -13.00
CA ARG A 313 -14.49 11.35 -13.49
C ARG A 313 -14.15 10.98 -14.92
N TYR A 314 -13.74 9.73 -15.12
CA TYR A 314 -13.18 9.23 -16.38
C TYR A 314 -13.88 7.94 -16.80
N VAL A 315 -15.20 8.04 -17.03
CA VAL A 315 -16.07 6.90 -17.34
C VAL A 315 -15.65 6.18 -18.64
N PRO A 316 -15.29 6.86 -19.74
CA PRO A 316 -14.78 6.20 -20.94
C PRO A 316 -13.53 5.35 -20.67
N GLU A 317 -12.56 5.89 -19.93
CA GLU A 317 -11.30 5.24 -19.57
C GLU A 317 -11.55 4.01 -18.69
N TYR A 318 -12.43 4.14 -17.69
CA TYR A 318 -12.84 3.00 -16.87
C TYR A 318 -13.58 1.92 -17.69
N GLY A 319 -14.40 2.32 -18.65
CA GLY A 319 -15.06 1.40 -19.57
C GLY A 319 -14.05 0.59 -20.40
N LEU A 320 -13.02 1.26 -20.92
CA LEU A 320 -11.92 0.61 -21.63
C LEU A 320 -11.11 -0.32 -20.72
N ASP A 321 -10.80 0.10 -19.50
CA ASP A 321 -10.10 -0.73 -18.52
C ASP A 321 -10.91 -1.99 -18.15
N CYS A 322 -12.24 -1.88 -18.02
CA CYS A 322 -13.12 -3.03 -17.84
C CYS A 322 -13.08 -4.02 -19.02
N VAL A 323 -12.91 -3.53 -20.25
CA VAL A 323 -12.73 -4.39 -21.44
C VAL A 323 -11.37 -5.06 -21.42
N LEU A 324 -10.31 -4.32 -21.05
CA LEU A 324 -8.97 -4.87 -20.88
C LEU A 324 -8.93 -5.95 -19.81
N ASP A 325 -9.55 -5.72 -18.65
CA ASP A 325 -9.54 -6.65 -17.53
C ASP A 325 -10.19 -7.99 -17.89
N ARG A 326 -11.25 -8.00 -18.71
CA ARG A 326 -11.84 -9.26 -19.22
C ARG A 326 -10.87 -10.11 -20.05
N TRP A 327 -9.93 -9.47 -20.73
CA TRP A 327 -8.96 -10.13 -21.60
C TRP A 327 -7.64 -10.46 -20.88
N LEU A 328 -7.20 -9.57 -20.00
CA LEU A 328 -5.90 -9.64 -19.34
C LEU A 328 -6.01 -10.31 -17.97
N GLY A 329 -7.10 -10.06 -17.25
CA GLY A 329 -7.49 -10.75 -16.04
C GLY A 329 -7.75 -12.21 -16.31
#